data_AF-A0A2T2S9J1-F1
#
_entry.id   AF-A0A2T2S9J1-F1
#
_cell.length_a   1.000
_cell.length_b   1.000
_cell.length_c   1.000
_cell.angle_alpha   90.00
_cell.angle_beta   90.00
_cell.angle_gamma   90.00
#
_symmetry.space_group_name_H-M   'P 1'
#
loop_
_entity.id
_entity.type
_entity.pdbx_description
1 polymer ?
#
loop_
_entity_poly.entity_id
_entity_poly.type
_entity_poly.pdbx_seq_one_letter_code
_entity_poly.pdbx_strand_id
1 'polypeptide(L)'
;MDTSDPSGSRSRVWWGIGVFLAGVFVWVLFFDSHSLLQRYHWQQELEATQRENAALREDIERLRTQLDRPLSDSAVERIAREEYGMKRPNETIYRVEPE
;
A
#
# COMPACT_ATOMS: atom_id res chain seq x y z
N MET A 1 23.18 -26.30 70.51
CA MET A 1 21.84 -25.79 70.14
C MET A 1 21.98 -25.17 68.76
N ASP A 2 20.98 -25.46 67.93
CA ASP A 2 20.91 -25.38 66.47
C ASP A 2 21.48 -24.13 65.78
N THR A 3 22.22 -24.33 64.69
CA THR A 3 22.76 -23.27 63.82
C THR A 3 21.86 -23.11 62.60
N SER A 4 21.04 -22.07 62.62
CA SER A 4 20.23 -21.64 61.47
C SER A 4 20.97 -20.58 60.65
N ASP A 5 21.34 -20.90 59.42
CA ASP A 5 21.70 -19.91 58.39
C ASP A 5 20.84 -20.12 57.11
N PRO A 6 19.85 -19.25 56.85
CA PRO A 6 19.01 -19.32 55.65
C PRO A 6 19.38 -18.23 54.62
N SER A 7 20.67 -17.99 54.34
CA SER A 7 21.09 -16.90 53.43
C SER A 7 21.24 -17.26 51.94
N GLY A 8 21.02 -18.52 51.54
CA GLY A 8 21.38 -19.00 50.18
C GLY A 8 20.31 -18.99 49.07
N SER A 9 19.05 -18.62 49.34
CA SER A 9 17.94 -18.75 48.36
C SER A 9 17.52 -17.43 47.69
N ARG A 10 17.78 -16.28 48.33
CA ARG A 10 17.31 -14.98 47.85
C ARG A 10 18.01 -14.58 46.55
N SER A 11 19.32 -14.79 46.43
CA SER A 11 20.07 -14.40 45.23
C SER A 11 19.68 -15.20 43.97
N ARG A 12 19.40 -16.50 44.11
CA ARG A 12 18.97 -17.37 42.99
C ARG A 12 17.61 -16.99 42.43
N VAL A 13 16.66 -16.60 43.29
CA VAL A 13 15.34 -16.12 42.85
C VAL A 13 15.46 -14.80 42.11
N TRP A 14 16.28 -13.87 42.61
CA TRP A 14 16.52 -12.58 41.94
C TRP A 14 17.26 -12.74 40.61
N TRP A 15 18.16 -13.72 40.49
CA TRP A 15 18.80 -14.06 39.22
C TRP A 15 17.79 -14.60 38.20
N GLY A 16 16.90 -15.50 38.63
CA GLY A 16 15.82 -16.03 37.79
C GLY A 16 14.86 -14.94 37.30
N ILE A 17 14.49 -14.00 38.18
CA ILE A 17 13.65 -12.85 37.83
C ILE A 17 14.37 -11.93 36.84
N GLY A 18 15.67 -11.68 37.04
CA GLY A 18 16.47 -10.87 36.11
C GLY A 18 16.55 -11.46 34.71
N VAL A 19 16.79 -12.78 34.61
CA VAL A 19 16.82 -13.49 33.32
C VAL A 19 15.44 -13.50 32.66
N PHE A 20 14.38 -13.71 33.43
CA PHE A 20 13.00 -13.67 32.92
C PHE A 20 12.66 -12.27 32.39
N LEU A 21 12.94 -11.20 33.14
CA LEU A 21 12.72 -9.82 32.72
C LEU A 21 13.55 -9.45 31.49
N ALA A 22 14.81 -9.90 31.41
CA ALA A 22 15.63 -9.71 30.23
C ALA A 22 15.04 -10.43 29.00
N GLY A 23 14.53 -11.66 29.17
CA GLY A 23 13.85 -12.40 28.11
C GLY A 23 12.57 -11.71 27.63
N VAL A 24 11.74 -11.21 28.56
CA VAL A 24 10.55 -10.42 28.23
C VAL A 24 10.93 -9.12 27.53
N PHE A 25 12.00 -8.45 27.96
CA PHE A 25 12.47 -7.22 27.33
C PHE A 25 12.94 -7.45 25.89
N VAL A 26 13.71 -8.52 25.64
CA VAL A 26 14.08 -8.94 24.29
C VAL A 26 12.85 -9.33 23.47
N TRP A 27 11.88 -10.04 24.08
CA TRP A 27 10.65 -10.41 23.40
C TRP A 27 9.81 -9.18 23.01
N VAL A 28 9.66 -8.19 23.89
CA VAL A 28 8.97 -6.93 23.55
C VAL A 28 9.73 -6.17 22.46
N LEU A 29 11.05 -6.09 22.54
CA LEU A 29 11.87 -5.43 21.51
C LEU A 29 11.78 -6.09 20.12
N PHE A 30 11.70 -7.42 20.06
CA PHE A 30 11.75 -8.16 18.79
C PHE A 30 10.37 -8.62 18.27
N PHE A 31 9.42 -8.94 19.15
CA PHE A 31 8.12 -9.51 18.81
C PHE A 31 6.93 -8.56 19.04
N ASP A 32 7.03 -7.52 19.88
CA ASP A 32 5.87 -6.65 20.22
C ASP A 32 5.61 -5.54 19.19
N SER A 33 5.30 -5.92 17.95
CA SER A 33 4.51 -5.06 17.06
C SER A 33 5.21 -3.78 16.55
N HIS A 34 6.44 -3.50 16.97
CA HIS A 34 7.21 -2.30 16.65
C HIS A 34 8.47 -2.60 15.84
N SER A 35 8.46 -3.67 15.04
CA SER A 35 9.60 -3.96 14.18
C SER A 35 9.82 -2.75 13.25
N LEU A 36 11.08 -2.28 13.19
CA LEU A 36 11.48 -1.21 12.27
C LEU A 36 11.16 -1.57 10.82
N LEU A 37 11.14 -2.87 10.51
CA LEU A 37 10.72 -3.42 9.23
C LEU A 37 9.26 -3.12 8.91
N GLN A 38 8.35 -3.27 9.87
CA GLN A 38 6.94 -2.97 9.65
C GLN A 38 6.73 -1.47 9.39
N ARG A 39 7.43 -0.61 10.14
CA ARG A 39 7.40 0.84 9.93
C ARG A 39 7.96 1.22 8.56
N TYR A 40 9.06 0.60 8.15
CA TYR A 40 9.65 0.80 6.83
C TYR A 40 8.68 0.38 5.71
N HIS A 41 8.04 -0.78 5.86
CA HIS A 41 7.06 -1.27 4.90
C HIS A 41 5.87 -0.32 4.76
N TRP A 42 5.32 0.17 5.88
CA TRP A 42 4.23 1.15 5.86
C TRP A 42 4.63 2.49 5.24
N GLN A 43 5.86 2.96 5.45
CA GLN A 43 6.35 4.18 4.79
C GLN A 43 6.46 3.97 3.27
N GLN A 44 6.98 2.82 2.83
CA GLN A 44 7.03 2.51 1.40
C GLN A 44 5.64 2.43 0.76
N GLU A 45 4.69 1.79 1.44
CA GLU A 45 3.32 1.67 0.95
C GLU A 45 2.62 3.04 0.92
N LEU A 46 2.83 3.87 1.95
CA LEU A 46 2.34 5.24 1.97
C LEU A 46 2.91 6.08 0.82
N GLU A 47 4.22 6.02 0.58
CA GLU A 47 4.84 6.71 -0.55
C GLU A 47 4.30 6.22 -1.89
N ALA A 48 4.12 4.91 -2.06
CA ALA A 48 3.57 4.33 -3.28
C ALA A 48 2.14 4.84 -3.54
N THR A 49 1.27 4.79 -2.54
CA THR A 49 -0.10 5.31 -2.63
C THR A 49 -0.12 6.81 -2.91
N GLN A 50 0.76 7.59 -2.30
CA GLN A 50 0.83 9.04 -2.56
C GLN A 50 1.27 9.35 -3.99
N ARG A 51 2.25 8.61 -4.52
CA ARG A 51 2.70 8.76 -5.92
C ARG A 51 1.59 8.41 -6.89
N GLU A 52 0.88 7.30 -6.66
CA GLU A 52 -0.28 6.91 -7.48
C GLU A 52 -1.38 7.97 -7.43
N ASN A 53 -1.69 8.49 -6.23
CA ASN A 53 -2.69 9.54 -6.08
C ASN A 53 -2.30 10.82 -6.83
N ALA A 54 -1.03 11.21 -6.78
CA ALA A 54 -0.52 12.37 -7.50
C ALA A 54 -0.65 12.19 -9.02
N ALA A 55 -0.26 11.02 -9.55
CA ALA A 55 -0.39 10.71 -10.98
C ALA A 55 -1.85 10.74 -11.45
N LEU A 56 -2.76 10.14 -10.68
CA LEU A 56 -4.19 10.16 -10.99
C LEU A 56 -4.78 11.57 -10.97
N ARG A 57 -4.34 12.44 -10.05
CA ARG A 57 -4.76 13.84 -10.02
C ARG A 57 -4.28 14.62 -11.25
N GLU A 58 -3.04 14.41 -11.65
CA GLU A 58 -2.49 15.00 -12.87
C GLU A 58 -3.28 14.55 -14.11
N ASP A 59 -3.63 13.27 -14.18
CA ASP A 59 -4.47 12.73 -15.26
C ASP A 59 -5.85 13.36 -15.29
N ILE A 60 -6.49 13.53 -14.13
CA ILE A 60 -7.79 14.20 -14.02
C ILE A 60 -7.69 15.65 -14.51
N GLU A 61 -6.66 16.40 -14.11
CA GLU A 61 -6.46 17.78 -14.56
C GLU A 61 -6.24 17.83 -16.07
N ARG A 62 -5.40 16.95 -16.61
CA ARG A 62 -5.16 16.82 -18.05
C ARG A 62 -6.46 16.51 -18.81
N LEU A 63 -7.25 15.54 -18.35
CA LEU A 63 -8.53 15.18 -18.97
C LEU A 63 -9.54 16.33 -18.89
N ARG A 64 -9.59 17.06 -17.76
CA ARG A 64 -10.43 18.25 -17.62
C ARG A 64 -10.05 19.34 -18.61
N THR A 65 -8.77 19.64 -18.76
CA THR A 65 -8.32 20.65 -19.75
C THR A 65 -8.62 20.23 -21.19
N GLN A 66 -8.64 18.93 -21.48
CA GLN A 66 -9.08 18.41 -22.79
C GLN A 66 -10.59 18.58 -22.99
N LEU A 67 -11.40 18.38 -21.95
CA LEU A 67 -12.85 18.57 -21.96
C LEU A 67 -13.28 20.05 -21.99
N ASP A 68 -12.50 20.94 -21.37
CA ASP A 68 -12.74 22.39 -21.39
C ASP A 68 -12.58 22.99 -22.79
N ARG A 69 -11.86 22.28 -23.69
CA ARG A 69 -11.93 22.56 -25.12
C ARG A 69 -13.20 21.87 -25.65
N PRO A 70 -14.14 22.59 -26.28
CA PRO A 70 -15.31 21.95 -26.86
C PRO A 70 -14.84 20.89 -27.86
N LEU A 71 -15.08 19.62 -27.53
CA LEU A 71 -14.82 18.51 -28.42
C LEU A 71 -15.71 18.73 -29.65
N SER A 72 -15.08 18.97 -30.80
CA SER A 72 -15.80 19.04 -32.07
C SER A 72 -16.50 17.71 -32.33
N ASP A 73 -17.67 17.72 -32.99
CA ASP A 73 -18.41 16.51 -33.38
C ASP A 73 -17.52 15.46 -34.08
N SER A 74 -16.55 15.89 -34.90
CA SER A 74 -15.61 14.98 -35.58
C SER A 74 -14.62 14.30 -34.62
N ALA A 75 -14.21 14.98 -33.55
CA ALA A 75 -13.37 14.40 -32.50
C ALA A 75 -14.16 13.38 -31.67
N VAL A 76 -15.42 13.70 -31.33
CA VAL A 76 -16.32 12.78 -30.63
C VAL A 76 -16.61 11.54 -31.49
N GLU A 77 -16.93 11.73 -32.77
CA GLU A 77 -17.19 10.62 -33.69
C GLU A 77 -15.95 9.73 -33.88
N ARG A 78 -14.75 10.31 -33.98
CA ARG A 78 -13.51 9.54 -34.06
C ARG A 78 -13.30 8.67 -32.83
N ILE A 79 -13.43 9.24 -31.62
CA ILE A 79 -13.30 8.49 -30.37
C ILE A 79 -14.35 7.38 -30.29
N ALA A 80 -15.61 7.68 -30.63
CA ALA A 80 -16.68 6.70 -30.62
C ALA A 80 -16.42 5.52 -31.57
N ARG A 81 -15.86 5.77 -32.75
CA ARG A 81 -15.52 4.73 -33.75
C ARG A 81 -14.27 3.94 -33.39
N GLU A 82 -13.19 4.60 -32.99
CA GLU A 82 -11.89 3.98 -32.77
C GLU A 82 -11.80 3.25 -31.43
N GLU A 83 -12.21 3.91 -30.33
CA GLU A 83 -12.09 3.35 -28.98
C GLU A 83 -13.25 2.40 -28.64
N TYR A 84 -14.45 2.72 -29.11
CA TYR A 84 -15.66 2.01 -28.71
C TYR A 84 -16.35 1.25 -29.85
N GLY A 85 -15.84 1.32 -31.08
CA GLY A 85 -16.45 0.64 -32.24
C GLY A 85 -17.90 1.05 -32.52
N MET A 86 -18.33 2.22 -32.04
CA MET A 86 -19.70 2.69 -32.19
C MET A 86 -20.00 3.04 -33.64
N LYS A 87 -21.25 2.78 -34.03
CA LYS A 87 -21.80 3.09 -35.35
C LYS A 87 -23.07 3.90 -35.22
N ARG A 88 -23.40 4.69 -36.24
CA ARG A 88 -24.67 5.43 -36.24
C ARG A 88 -25.85 4.45 -36.37
N PRO A 89 -27.03 4.79 -35.82
CA PRO A 89 -28.25 4.06 -36.14
C PRO A 89 -28.45 4.06 -37.66
N ASN A 90 -28.59 2.88 -38.25
CA ASN A 90 -28.68 2.65 -39.72
C ASN A 90 -27.37 2.71 -40.51
N GLU A 91 -26.20 2.62 -39.85
CA GLU A 91 -24.92 2.46 -40.54
C GLU A 91 -24.57 0.97 -40.76
N THR A 92 -24.24 0.63 -41.99
CA THR A 92 -23.76 -0.70 -42.40
C THR A 92 -22.25 -0.68 -42.51
N ILE A 93 -21.56 -1.48 -41.68
CA ILE A 93 -20.10 -1.60 -41.70
C ILE A 93 -19.70 -2.77 -42.59
N TYR A 94 -18.83 -2.51 -43.56
CA TYR A 94 -18.22 -3.53 -44.41
C TYR A 94 -16.80 -3.81 -43.93
N ARG A 95 -16.49 -5.07 -43.63
CA ARG A 95 -15.12 -5.51 -43.38
C ARG A 95 -14.51 -5.95 -44.71
N VAL A 96 -13.40 -5.33 -45.08
CA VAL A 96 -12.62 -5.71 -46.27
C VAL A 96 -11.41 -6.51 -45.82
N GLU A 97 -11.29 -7.74 -46.32
CA GLU A 97 -10.04 -8.51 -46.23
C GLU A 97 -9.10 -8.03 -47.36
N PRO A 98 -7.80 -7.80 -47.08
CA PRO A 98 -6.82 -7.59 -48.14
C PRO A 98 -6.56 -8.91 -48.88
N GLU A 99 -6.58 -8.85 -50.22
CA GLU A 99 -6.17 -9.93 -51.14
C GLU A 99 -4.67 -10.24 -51.05
#